data_AF-A0A1J7JEW2-F1
#
_entry.id   AF-A0A1J7JEW2-F1
#
_cell.length_a   1.000
_cell.length_b   1.000
_cell.length_c   1.000
_cell.angle_alpha   90.00
_cell.angle_beta   90.00
_cell.angle_gamma   90.00
#
_symmetry.space_group_name_H-M   'P 1'
#
loop_
_entity.id
_entity.type
_entity.pdbx_description
1 polymer ?
#
loop_
_entity_poly.entity_id
_entity_poly.type
_entity_poly.pdbx_seq_one_letter_code
_entity_poly.pdbx_strand_id
1 'polypeptide(L)'
;MWKGLSVVTDSPSPIVVVLSGSMEPAFQRGDLLFLWNRNWLQETDVGEIVVYNVKDKEIPIVHRIVRKFGNGPKAQLLTKGDNNGADDTDLYAKGQDYLERKDIIGSVVAFIPFVGYVTILLSEHPWLKTVMLGLMGLVVVMQRE
;
A
#
# COMPACT_ATOMS: atom_id res chain seq x y z
N MET A 1 -10.78 14.91 -6.05
CA MET A 1 -10.04 13.86 -6.79
C MET A 1 -9.79 12.61 -5.93
N TRP A 2 -9.05 12.69 -4.82
CA TRP A 2 -8.76 11.55 -3.93
C TRP A 2 -10.01 10.77 -3.47
N LYS A 3 -11.01 11.46 -2.91
CA LYS A 3 -12.27 10.84 -2.49
C LYS A 3 -13.02 10.13 -3.61
N GLY A 4 -12.92 10.65 -4.85
CA GLY A 4 -13.53 10.01 -6.02
C GLY A 4 -12.82 8.71 -6.37
N LEU A 5 -11.49 8.71 -6.36
CA LEU A 5 -10.70 7.50 -6.58
C LEU A 5 -10.98 6.45 -5.50
N SER A 6 -11.02 6.84 -4.23
CA SER A 6 -11.36 5.94 -3.12
C SER A 6 -12.73 5.26 -3.28
N VAL A 7 -13.75 6.00 -3.73
CA VAL A 7 -15.08 5.45 -4.00
C VAL A 7 -15.05 4.48 -5.18
N VAL A 8 -14.29 4.79 -6.22
CA VAL A 8 -14.16 3.95 -7.43
C VAL A 8 -13.42 2.65 -7.13
N THR A 9 -12.33 2.71 -6.39
CA THR A 9 -11.51 1.52 -6.06
C THR A 9 -12.05 0.77 -4.84
N ASP A 10 -13.01 1.34 -4.11
CA ASP A 10 -13.50 0.87 -2.81
C ASP A 10 -12.39 0.74 -1.76
N SER A 11 -11.37 1.59 -1.85
CA SER A 11 -10.20 1.55 -0.97
C SER A 11 -9.99 2.90 -0.29
N PRO A 12 -9.75 2.93 1.03
CA PRO A 12 -9.45 4.18 1.73
C PRO A 12 -8.14 4.81 1.25
N SER A 13 -7.21 4.00 0.75
CA SER A 13 -5.92 4.43 0.22
C SER A 13 -5.62 3.74 -1.13
N PRO A 14 -6.22 4.21 -2.24
CA PRO A 14 -6.07 3.59 -3.55
C PRO A 14 -4.64 3.60 -4.11
N ILE A 15 -3.75 4.41 -3.51
CA ILE A 15 -2.36 4.55 -3.92
C ILE A 15 -1.50 4.43 -2.66
N VAL A 16 -0.47 3.60 -2.71
CA VAL A 16 0.50 3.42 -1.62
C VAL A 16 1.92 3.33 -2.16
N VAL A 17 2.92 3.56 -1.31
CA VAL A 17 4.34 3.49 -1.67
C VAL A 17 5.03 2.38 -0.87
N VAL A 18 5.86 1.59 -1.54
CA VAL A 18 6.66 0.54 -0.91
C VAL A 18 7.80 1.15 -0.11
N LEU A 19 7.87 0.82 1.19
CA LEU A 19 8.84 1.39 2.12
C LEU A 19 10.02 0.47 2.43
N SER A 20 9.90 -0.84 2.16
CA SER A 20 10.88 -1.87 2.50
C SER A 20 11.13 -2.85 1.35
N GLY A 21 12.18 -3.66 1.45
CA GLY A 21 12.52 -4.72 0.48
C GLY A 21 11.95 -6.10 0.81
N SER A 22 10.90 -6.19 1.64
CA SER A 22 10.29 -7.49 2.01
C SER A 22 9.57 -8.18 0.84
N MET A 23 9.27 -7.42 -0.21
CA MET A 23 8.60 -7.89 -1.42
C MET A 23 9.53 -8.10 -2.62
N GLU A 24 10.85 -8.05 -2.42
CA GLU A 24 11.78 -8.37 -3.51
C GLU A 24 11.67 -9.86 -3.91
N PRO A 25 11.73 -10.20 -5.21
CA PRO A 25 11.97 -9.31 -6.36
C PRO A 25 10.71 -8.69 -6.98
N ALA A 26 9.51 -8.95 -6.45
CA ALA A 26 8.25 -8.48 -7.04
C ALA A 26 8.11 -6.95 -6.96
N PHE A 27 8.46 -6.36 -5.82
CA PHE A 27 8.45 -4.91 -5.61
C PHE A 27 9.70 -4.46 -4.87
N GLN A 28 10.16 -3.26 -5.23
CA GLN A 28 11.30 -2.60 -4.61
C GLN A 28 10.85 -1.38 -3.81
N ARG A 29 11.69 -0.96 -2.85
CA ARG A 29 11.47 0.30 -2.13
C ARG A 29 11.34 1.44 -3.13
N GLY A 30 10.32 2.29 -2.94
CA GLY A 30 10.03 3.41 -3.82
C GLY A 30 9.08 3.08 -4.99
N ASP A 31 8.59 1.85 -5.11
CA ASP A 31 7.52 1.54 -6.06
C ASP A 31 6.19 2.15 -5.59
N LEU A 32 5.45 2.76 -6.53
CA LEU A 32 4.12 3.30 -6.30
C LEU A 32 3.08 2.26 -6.74
N LEU A 33 2.25 1.78 -5.81
CA LEU A 33 1.26 0.75 -6.06
C LEU A 33 -0.15 1.34 -6.18
N PHE A 34 -0.93 0.78 -7.10
CA PHE A 34 -2.34 1.08 -7.27
C PHE A 34 -3.18 -0.09 -6.76
N LEU A 35 -4.14 0.23 -5.89
CA LEU A 35 -4.96 -0.74 -5.18
C LEU A 35 -6.38 -0.78 -5.72
N TRP A 36 -6.93 -1.99 -5.76
CA TRP A 36 -8.31 -2.25 -6.10
C TRP A 36 -8.95 -3.17 -5.05
N ASN A 37 -10.11 -2.78 -4.54
CA ASN A 37 -10.74 -3.48 -3.42
C ASN A 37 -12.16 -3.97 -3.73
N ARG A 38 -12.70 -3.72 -4.93
CA ARG A 38 -14.12 -4.03 -5.21
C ARG A 38 -14.43 -5.53 -5.25
N ASN A 39 -13.50 -6.39 -5.65
CA ASN A 39 -13.66 -7.86 -5.67
C ASN A 39 -15.02 -8.36 -6.22
N TRP A 40 -15.67 -7.61 -7.12
CA TRP A 40 -17.01 -7.94 -7.61
C TRP A 40 -17.03 -9.17 -8.53
N LEU A 41 -15.91 -9.45 -9.19
CA LEU A 41 -15.78 -10.54 -10.16
C LEU A 41 -15.04 -11.75 -9.57
N GLN A 42 -14.11 -11.51 -8.64
CA GLN A 42 -13.29 -12.54 -8.03
C GLN A 42 -12.95 -12.13 -6.60
N GLU A 43 -13.09 -13.05 -5.66
CA GLU A 43 -12.60 -12.87 -4.30
C GLU A 43 -11.07 -12.93 -4.29
N THR A 44 -10.45 -12.16 -3.40
CA THR A 44 -9.02 -12.25 -3.14
C THR A 44 -8.60 -13.69 -2.88
N ASP A 45 -7.61 -14.16 -3.64
CA ASP A 45 -7.15 -15.54 -3.61
C ASP A 45 -5.63 -15.67 -3.36
N VAL A 46 -5.20 -16.92 -3.16
CA VAL A 46 -3.79 -17.28 -2.96
C VAL A 46 -2.96 -16.81 -4.16
N GLY A 47 -1.83 -16.18 -3.88
CA GLY A 47 -0.92 -15.62 -4.86
C GLY A 47 -1.11 -14.13 -5.12
N GLU A 48 -2.25 -13.54 -4.74
CA GLU A 48 -2.46 -12.09 -4.81
C GLU A 48 -1.55 -11.35 -3.84
N ILE A 49 -1.12 -10.15 -4.24
CA ILE A 49 -0.40 -9.23 -3.37
C ILE A 49 -1.41 -8.21 -2.86
N VAL A 50 -1.51 -8.13 -1.55
CA VAL A 50 -2.50 -7.31 -0.86
C VAL A 50 -1.84 -6.33 0.06
N VAL A 51 -2.51 -5.20 0.23
CA VAL A 51 -2.18 -4.22 1.26
C VAL A 51 -3.18 -4.38 2.37
N TYR A 52 -2.69 -4.59 3.59
CA TYR A 52 -3.52 -4.83 4.75
C TYR A 52 -3.10 -3.97 5.94
N ASN A 53 -4.06 -3.71 6.81
CA ASN A 53 -3.84 -3.07 8.09
C ASN A 53 -3.80 -4.13 9.18
N VAL A 54 -2.84 -3.99 10.09
CA VAL A 54 -2.83 -4.74 11.34
C VAL A 54 -3.44 -3.86 12.42
N LYS A 55 -4.26 -4.44 13.31
CA LYS A 55 -4.76 -3.70 14.46
C LYS A 55 -3.59 -3.16 15.28
N ASP A 56 -3.73 -1.92 15.74
CA ASP A 56 -2.70 -1.21 16.52
C ASP A 56 -1.41 -0.87 15.75
N LYS A 57 -1.40 -0.99 14.40
CA LYS A 57 -0.33 -0.45 13.56
C LYS A 57 -0.87 0.63 12.62
N GLU A 58 -0.18 1.76 12.58
CA GLU A 58 -0.54 2.89 11.72
C GLU A 58 -0.11 2.70 10.26
N ILE A 59 0.96 1.94 10.04
CA ILE A 59 1.55 1.76 8.70
C ILE A 59 1.03 0.45 8.11
N PRO A 60 0.39 0.49 6.93
CA PRO A 60 -0.07 -0.71 6.24
C PRO A 60 1.10 -1.55 5.73
N ILE A 61 0.86 -2.86 5.58
CA ILE A 61 1.86 -3.82 5.12
C ILE A 61 1.43 -4.36 3.76
N VAL A 62 2.39 -4.55 2.85
CA VAL A 62 2.18 -5.07 1.50
C VAL A 62 2.82 -6.43 1.39
N HIS A 63 2.06 -7.52 1.35
CA HIS A 63 2.60 -8.87 1.22
C HIS A 63 1.71 -9.80 0.38
N ARG A 64 2.23 -10.97 0.00
CA ARG A 64 1.52 -11.95 -0.80
C ARG A 64 0.72 -12.91 0.06
N ILE A 65 -0.50 -13.23 -0.37
CA ILE A 65 -1.30 -14.29 0.26
C ILE A 65 -0.70 -15.64 -0.13
N VAL A 66 -0.26 -16.38 0.88
CA VAL A 66 0.31 -17.72 0.71
C VAL A 66 -0.70 -18.82 1.01
N ARG A 67 -1.71 -18.55 1.86
CA ARG A 67 -2.79 -19.50 2.16
C ARG A 67 -4.11 -18.76 2.39
N LYS A 68 -5.19 -19.43 1.99
CA LYS A 68 -6.58 -19.02 2.22
C LYS A 68 -7.33 -20.20 2.82
N PHE A 69 -8.03 -19.98 3.92
CA PHE A 69 -8.88 -20.97 4.57
C PHE A 69 -10.33 -20.51 4.55
N GLY A 70 -11.22 -21.33 3.99
CA GLY A 70 -12.62 -20.99 3.80
C GLY A 70 -12.86 -20.01 2.64
N ASN A 71 -14.11 -19.58 2.51
CA ASN A 71 -14.58 -18.68 1.45
C ASN A 71 -15.42 -17.54 2.01
N GLY A 72 -15.55 -16.46 1.24
CA GLY A 72 -16.39 -15.33 1.61
C GLY A 72 -15.74 -14.39 2.64
N PRO A 73 -16.56 -13.54 3.31
CA PRO A 73 -16.06 -12.43 4.13
C PRO A 73 -15.22 -12.85 5.34
N LYS A 74 -15.43 -14.09 5.83
CA LYS A 74 -14.72 -14.67 6.98
C LYS A 74 -13.58 -15.61 6.58
N ALA A 75 -13.21 -15.62 5.30
CA ALA A 75 -12.03 -16.35 4.86
C ALA A 75 -10.81 -15.86 5.64
N GLN A 76 -10.05 -16.80 6.16
CA GLN A 76 -8.81 -16.53 6.88
C GLN A 76 -7.65 -16.54 5.90
N LEU A 77 -6.89 -15.46 5.88
CA LEU A 77 -5.79 -15.23 4.96
C LEU A 77 -4.48 -15.22 5.74
N LEU A 78 -3.50 -15.93 5.20
CA LEU A 78 -2.12 -15.90 5.67
C LEU A 78 -1.26 -15.22 4.62
N THR A 79 -0.55 -14.16 5.00
CA THR A 79 0.35 -13.42 4.13
C THR A 79 1.81 -13.70 4.48
N LYS A 80 2.68 -13.44 3.50
CA LYS A 80 4.12 -13.51 3.64
C LYS A 80 4.78 -12.56 2.66
N GLY A 81 5.83 -11.86 3.10
CA GLY A 81 6.73 -11.14 2.20
C GLY A 81 7.50 -12.09 1.28
N ASP A 82 7.58 -11.76 -0.01
CA ASP A 82 8.26 -12.59 -1.01
C ASP A 82 9.73 -12.87 -0.63
N ASN A 83 10.39 -11.88 0.00
CA ASN A 83 11.78 -11.96 0.48
C ASN A 83 11.92 -12.38 1.95
N ASN A 84 10.81 -12.64 2.66
CA ASN A 84 10.86 -13.03 4.07
C ASN A 84 11.09 -14.55 4.22
N GLY A 85 11.76 -14.99 5.29
CA GLY A 85 11.97 -16.41 5.59
C GLY A 85 10.79 -17.10 6.28
N ALA A 86 9.93 -16.32 6.95
CA ALA A 86 8.74 -16.77 7.67
C ALA A 86 7.50 -16.04 7.14
N ASP A 87 6.31 -16.52 7.54
CA ASP A 87 5.05 -15.83 7.29
C ASP A 87 4.85 -14.66 8.27
N ASP A 88 3.77 -13.90 8.06
CA ASP A 88 3.54 -12.65 8.78
C ASP A 88 2.83 -12.81 10.12
N THR A 89 2.71 -14.03 10.68
CA THR A 89 1.96 -14.24 11.93
C THR A 89 2.50 -13.41 13.09
N ASP A 90 3.82 -13.22 13.16
CA ASP A 90 4.49 -12.39 14.17
C ASP A 90 4.25 -10.88 13.96
N LEU A 91 3.83 -10.49 12.75
CA LEU A 91 3.51 -9.09 12.43
C LEU A 91 2.06 -8.75 12.75
N TYR A 92 1.18 -9.73 12.96
CA TYR A 92 -0.22 -9.51 13.28
C TYR A 92 -0.41 -9.01 14.72
N ALA A 93 -1.62 -8.55 15.02
CA ALA A 93 -1.96 -8.07 16.35
C ALA A 93 -2.04 -9.24 17.35
N LYS A 94 -1.91 -8.95 18.64
CA LYS A 94 -2.05 -9.99 19.68
C LYS A 94 -3.43 -10.65 19.60
N GLY A 95 -3.45 -11.97 19.50
CA GLY A 95 -4.68 -12.76 19.35
C GLY A 95 -5.27 -12.74 17.94
N GLN A 96 -4.50 -12.33 16.93
CA GLN A 96 -4.87 -12.40 15.53
C GLN A 96 -3.91 -13.33 14.79
N ASP A 97 -4.34 -14.57 14.54
CA ASP A 97 -3.53 -15.57 13.83
C ASP A 97 -3.67 -15.46 12.30
N TYR A 98 -4.76 -14.85 11.83
CA TYR A 98 -5.08 -14.69 10.41
C TYR A 98 -5.67 -13.31 10.12
N LEU A 99 -5.54 -12.89 8.87
CA LEU A 99 -6.22 -11.71 8.34
C LEU A 99 -7.60 -12.11 7.81
N GLU A 100 -8.58 -11.24 7.97
CA GLU A 100 -9.89 -11.36 7.32
C GLU A 100 -10.02 -10.33 6.19
N ARG A 101 -11.05 -10.48 5.36
CA ARG A 101 -11.30 -9.58 4.24
C ARG A 101 -11.37 -8.09 4.64
N LYS A 102 -11.86 -7.81 5.86
CA LYS A 102 -11.99 -6.46 6.43
C LYS A 102 -10.66 -5.78 6.72
N ASP A 103 -9.60 -6.57 6.91
CA ASP A 103 -8.26 -6.07 7.23
C ASP A 103 -7.51 -5.68 5.93
N ILE A 104 -7.99 -6.15 4.77
CA ILE A 104 -7.43 -5.86 3.45
C ILE A 104 -7.93 -4.50 2.93
N ILE A 105 -7.00 -3.58 2.67
CA ILE A 105 -7.23 -2.27 2.04
C ILE A 105 -7.49 -2.41 0.54
N GLY A 106 -6.83 -3.37 -0.11
CA GLY A 106 -7.01 -3.70 -1.51
C GLY A 106 -5.89 -4.60 -2.05
N SER A 107 -6.17 -5.23 -3.20
CA SER A 107 -5.18 -5.98 -3.98
C SER A 107 -4.42 -5.05 -4.93
N VAL A 108 -3.14 -5.31 -5.12
CA VAL A 108 -2.30 -4.55 -6.06
C VAL A 108 -2.65 -4.95 -7.49
N VAL A 109 -3.03 -3.96 -8.32
CA VAL A 109 -3.40 -4.20 -9.73
C VAL A 109 -2.41 -3.59 -10.72
N ALA A 110 -1.65 -2.59 -10.30
CA ALA A 110 -0.62 -1.96 -11.10
C ALA A 110 0.42 -1.31 -10.20
N PHE A 111 1.61 -1.05 -10.75
CA PHE A 111 2.63 -0.26 -10.07
C PHE A 111 3.45 0.57 -11.06
N ILE A 112 4.09 1.62 -10.55
CA ILE A 112 5.08 2.41 -11.28
C ILE A 112 6.37 2.42 -10.44
N PRO A 113 7.50 1.94 -11.00
CA PRO A 113 8.73 1.84 -10.25
C PRO A 113 9.36 3.20 -9.95
N PHE A 114 10.09 3.28 -8.83
CA PHE A 114 10.90 4.43 -8.38
C PHE A 114 10.19 5.77 -8.10
N VAL A 115 8.95 5.97 -8.53
CA VAL A 115 8.21 7.24 -8.34
C VAL A 115 8.01 7.58 -6.85
N GLY A 116 7.84 6.58 -6.01
CA GLY A 116 7.69 6.73 -4.57
C GLY A 116 8.91 7.35 -3.88
N TYR A 117 10.11 7.30 -4.47
CA TYR A 117 11.28 7.97 -3.90
C TYR A 117 11.07 9.48 -3.77
N VAL A 118 10.33 10.11 -4.67
CA VAL A 118 9.99 11.55 -4.57
C VAL A 118 9.19 11.81 -3.30
N THR A 119 8.18 10.98 -3.03
CA THR A 119 7.36 11.12 -1.82
C THR A 119 8.12 10.79 -0.54
N ILE A 120 8.99 9.78 -0.57
CA ILE A 120 9.86 9.41 0.55
C ILE A 120 10.81 10.56 0.87
N LEU A 121 11.49 11.12 -0.13
CA LEU A 121 12.43 12.23 0.04
C LEU A 121 11.75 13.47 0.64
N LEU A 122 10.55 13.82 0.17
CA LEU A 122 9.76 14.93 0.73
C LEU A 122 9.27 14.67 2.15
N SER A 123 9.11 13.40 2.52
CA SER A 123 8.73 13.00 3.88
C SER A 123 9.92 13.04 4.83
N GLU A 124 11.07 12.50 4.41
CA GLU A 124 12.32 12.47 5.20
C GLU A 124 12.98 13.85 5.31
N HIS A 125 12.79 14.74 4.33
CA HIS A 125 13.34 16.10 4.33
C HIS A 125 12.24 17.16 4.19
N PRO A 126 11.54 17.52 5.29
CA PRO A 126 10.45 18.50 5.25
C PRO A 126 10.84 19.87 4.68
N TRP A 127 12.11 20.28 4.83
CA TRP A 127 12.61 21.55 4.30
C TRP A 127 12.54 21.64 2.77
N LEU A 128 12.60 20.51 2.06
CA LEU A 128 12.44 20.48 0.60
C LEU A 128 11.07 20.98 0.17
N LYS A 129 10.02 20.69 0.95
CA LYS A 129 8.66 21.21 0.68
C LYS A 129 8.63 22.73 0.73
N THR A 130 9.30 23.32 1.71
CA THR A 130 9.39 24.78 1.87
C THR A 130 10.13 25.42 0.70
N VAL A 131 11.25 24.83 0.27
CA VAL A 131 12.02 25.31 -0.89
C VAL A 131 11.19 25.23 -2.17
N MET A 132 10.49 24.10 -2.39
CA MET A 132 9.60 23.95 -3.56
C MET A 132 8.50 25.01 -3.60
N LEU A 133 7.83 25.25 -2.47
CA LEU A 133 6.79 26.28 -2.37
C LEU A 133 7.36 27.69 -2.63
N GLY A 134 8.56 27.98 -2.12
CA GLY A 134 9.26 29.23 -2.38
C GLY A 134 9.59 29.44 -3.86
N LEU A 135 10.13 28.41 -4.53
CA LEU A 135 10.42 28.45 -5.97
C LEU A 135 9.14 28.60 -6.81
N MET A 136 8.07 27.88 -6.48
CA MET A 136 6.79 28.02 -7.16
C MET A 136 6.22 29.43 -7.00
N GLY A 137 6.28 30.00 -5.80
CA GLY A 137 5.88 31.38 -5.55
C GLY A 137 6.67 32.37 -6.39
N LEU A 138 8.00 32.19 -6.46
CA LEU A 138 8.88 33.04 -7.26
C LEU A 138 8.56 32.95 -8.76
N VAL A 139 8.37 31.75 -9.30
CA VAL A 139 7.98 31.54 -10.70
C VAL A 139 6.64 32.22 -11.02
N VAL A 140 5.64 32.09 -10.14
CA VAL A 140 4.33 32.72 -10.34
C VAL A 140 4.44 34.25 -10.34
N VAL A 141 5.30 34.82 -9.50
CA VAL A 141 5.55 36.27 -9.50
C VAL A 141 6.25 36.70 -10.78
N MET A 142 7.28 35.98 -11.23
CA MET A 142 8.00 36.28 -12.48
C MET A 142 7.14 36.11 -13.74
N GLN A 143 6.14 35.22 -13.73
CA GLN A 143 5.20 35.04 -14.84
C GLN A 143 4.06 36.07 -14.87
N ARG A 144 3.90 36.86 -13.82
CA ARG A 144 2.86 37.90 -13.72
C ARG A 144 3.30 39.25 -14.30
N GLU A 145 4.54 39.36 -14.76
CA GLU A 145 5.04 40.45 -15.61
C GLU A 145 5.03 40.02 -17.09
#